data_AF-A0A2E1TBY3-F1
#
_entry.id   AF-A0A2E1TBY3-F1
#
_cell.length_a   1.000
_cell.length_b   1.000
_cell.length_c   1.000
_cell.angle_alpha   90.00
_cell.angle_beta   90.00
_cell.angle_gamma   90.00
#
_symmetry.space_group_name_H-M   'P 1'
#
loop_
_entity.id
_entity.type
_entity.pdbx_description
1 polymer ?
#
loop_
_entity_poly.entity_id
_entity_poly.type
_entity_poly.pdbx_seq_one_letter_code
_entity_poly.pdbx_strand_id
1 'polypeptide(L)'
;MKKILLLLIFPSFILAQSSHIINAGMMYYSPSVLTINIGDTVHWINDGGFHNVNFDINSISGLSFNNPESFISDPTSDTEIYTHVFNIPGNYEYDCSVYGHASSGMTGTIIVNSVNQIFEYVSNKKLLGVFSFLGNNVKSTKNKILIYRYNDGTVVKKVVLD
;
A
#
# COMPACT_ATOMS: atom_id res chain seq x y z
N MET A 1 27.46 21.68 35.09
CA MET A 1 27.75 20.81 33.93
C MET A 1 26.43 20.53 33.21
N LYS A 2 26.35 20.86 31.92
CA LYS A 2 25.09 20.88 31.13
C LYS A 2 24.53 19.46 30.96
N LYS A 3 23.27 19.24 31.30
CA LYS A 3 22.54 17.99 31.00
C LYS A 3 22.33 17.92 29.49
N ILE A 4 23.01 17.00 28.81
CA ILE A 4 22.80 16.72 27.39
C ILE A 4 21.53 15.87 27.29
N LEU A 5 20.47 16.44 26.72
CA LEU A 5 19.24 15.73 26.39
C LEU A 5 19.52 14.91 25.12
N LEU A 6 19.63 13.59 25.25
CA LEU A 6 19.78 12.69 24.11
C LEU A 6 18.42 12.57 23.41
N LEU A 7 18.24 13.27 22.29
CA LEU A 7 17.04 13.17 21.46
C LEU A 7 17.13 11.86 20.66
N LEU A 8 16.42 10.81 21.10
CA LEU A 8 16.23 9.59 20.32
C LEU A 8 15.34 9.91 19.11
N ILE A 9 15.97 10.20 17.97
CA ILE A 9 15.27 10.31 16.69
C ILE A 9 14.90 8.89 16.28
N PHE A 10 13.68 8.45 16.63
CA PHE A 10 13.08 7.28 15.99
C PHE A 10 12.86 7.65 14.52
N PRO A 11 13.42 6.90 13.55
CA PRO A 11 13.07 7.11 12.16
C PRO A 11 11.59 6.79 12.00
N SER A 12 10.77 7.83 11.90
CA SER A 12 9.41 7.70 11.40
C SER A 12 9.53 7.23 9.96
N PHE A 13 9.29 5.94 9.72
CA PHE A 13 9.08 5.45 8.37
C PHE A 13 7.78 6.09 7.86
N ILE A 14 7.93 7.20 7.13
CA ILE A 14 6.84 7.73 6.32
C ILE A 14 6.67 6.70 5.21
N LEU A 15 5.62 5.88 5.27
CA LEU A 15 5.17 5.15 4.10
C LEU A 15 4.82 6.22 3.07
N ALA A 16 5.63 6.35 2.02
CA ALA A 16 5.36 7.30 0.96
C ALA A 16 4.06 6.85 0.27
N GLN A 17 2.99 7.61 0.51
CA GLN A 17 1.73 7.49 -0.21
C GLN A 17 2.01 7.72 -1.70
N SER A 18 1.75 6.71 -2.52
CA SER A 18 1.90 6.83 -3.98
C SER A 18 0.61 7.38 -4.58
N SER A 19 0.74 8.11 -5.68
CA SER A 19 -0.39 8.59 -6.47
C SER A 19 -0.44 7.83 -7.79
N HIS A 20 -1.65 7.41 -8.17
CA HIS A 20 -1.93 6.64 -9.38
C HIS A 20 -2.99 7.35 -10.20
N ILE A 21 -2.92 7.16 -11.52
CA ILE A 21 -3.87 7.76 -12.46
C ILE A 21 -4.64 6.65 -13.17
N ILE A 22 -5.95 6.82 -13.25
CA ILE A 22 -6.84 6.08 -14.14
C ILE A 22 -7.44 7.09 -15.11
N ASN A 23 -7.22 6.92 -16.39
CA ASN A 23 -7.85 7.75 -17.41
C ASN A 23 -9.21 7.16 -17.78
N ALA A 24 -10.18 8.03 -18.00
CA ALA A 24 -11.54 7.70 -18.39
C ALA A 24 -11.90 8.46 -19.67
N GLY A 25 -12.49 7.77 -20.63
CA GLY A 25 -12.98 8.37 -21.86
C GLY A 25 -13.85 7.39 -22.62
N MET A 26 -14.68 7.90 -23.53
CA MET A 26 -15.62 7.08 -24.32
C MET A 26 -16.41 6.07 -23.46
N MET A 27 -15.99 4.81 -23.41
CA MET A 27 -16.62 3.74 -22.61
C MET A 27 -15.58 2.94 -21.81
N TYR A 28 -14.46 3.57 -21.39
CA TYR A 28 -13.35 2.88 -20.74
C TYR A 28 -12.87 3.55 -19.45
N TYR A 29 -12.21 2.74 -18.61
CA TYR A 29 -11.21 3.14 -17.64
C TYR A 29 -9.86 2.49 -18.01
N SER A 30 -8.76 3.23 -17.89
CA SER A 30 -7.42 2.76 -18.25
C SER A 30 -6.36 3.22 -17.23
N PRO A 31 -5.71 2.29 -16.51
CA PRO A 31 -5.96 0.85 -16.53
C PRO A 31 -7.34 0.51 -15.93
N SER A 32 -7.99 -0.53 -16.45
CA SER A 32 -9.25 -1.04 -15.89
C SER A 32 -9.04 -1.87 -14.62
N VAL A 33 -7.82 -2.37 -14.38
CA VAL A 33 -7.43 -3.04 -13.14
C VAL A 33 -6.17 -2.37 -12.61
N LEU A 34 -6.23 -1.85 -11.39
CA LEU A 34 -5.11 -1.19 -10.72
C LEU A 34 -4.83 -1.85 -9.37
N THR A 35 -3.58 -2.23 -9.13
CA THR A 35 -3.12 -2.73 -7.83
C THR A 35 -2.34 -1.65 -7.11
N ILE A 36 -2.76 -1.30 -5.89
CA ILE A 36 -2.16 -0.25 -5.05
C ILE A 36 -1.91 -0.78 -3.63
N ASN A 37 -1.29 0.03 -2.77
CA ASN A 37 -1.17 -0.27 -1.35
C ASN A 37 -2.11 0.61 -0.52
N ILE A 38 -2.46 0.17 0.70
CA ILE A 38 -3.19 1.06 1.61
C ILE A 38 -2.44 2.37 1.81
N GLY A 39 -3.19 3.45 1.88
CA GLY A 39 -2.69 4.81 1.93
C GLY A 39 -2.42 5.41 0.56
N ASP A 40 -2.46 4.68 -0.56
CA ASP A 40 -2.28 5.29 -1.89
C ASP A 40 -3.49 6.14 -2.32
N THR A 41 -3.24 7.09 -3.22
CA THR A 41 -4.27 7.96 -3.84
C THR A 41 -4.50 7.56 -5.29
N VAL A 42 -5.75 7.51 -5.73
CA VAL A 42 -6.12 7.32 -7.15
C VAL A 42 -6.85 8.55 -7.65
N HIS A 43 -6.41 9.06 -8.81
CA HIS A 43 -7.04 10.15 -9.54
C HIS A 43 -7.70 9.59 -10.80
N TRP A 44 -8.98 9.87 -11.02
CA TRP A 44 -9.68 9.59 -12.26
C TRP A 44 -9.67 10.83 -13.15
N ILE A 45 -8.93 10.75 -14.25
CA ILE A 45 -8.74 11.85 -15.20
C ILE A 45 -9.62 11.63 -16.42
N ASN A 46 -10.32 12.68 -16.84
CA ASN A 46 -11.20 12.65 -18.00
C ASN A 46 -10.41 13.00 -19.28
N ASP A 47 -10.24 12.02 -20.15
CA ASP A 47 -9.70 12.21 -21.52
C ASP A 47 -10.72 12.87 -22.46
N GLY A 48 -11.96 13.07 -21.97
CA GLY A 48 -13.07 13.69 -22.67
C GLY A 48 -14.34 12.84 -22.57
N GLY A 49 -15.48 13.51 -22.48
CA GLY A 49 -16.80 12.89 -22.33
C GLY A 49 -17.43 13.22 -20.99
N PHE A 50 -18.56 12.55 -20.69
CA PHE A 50 -19.33 12.76 -19.46
C PHE A 50 -19.28 11.49 -18.63
N HIS A 51 -18.56 11.52 -17.52
CA HIS A 51 -18.17 10.33 -16.76
C HIS A 51 -18.26 10.60 -15.26
N ASN A 52 -18.51 9.55 -14.49
CA ASN A 52 -18.45 9.54 -13.03
C ASN A 52 -17.76 8.27 -12.56
N VAL A 53 -17.48 8.19 -11.26
CA VAL A 53 -16.90 7.01 -10.62
C VAL A 53 -17.87 6.50 -9.57
N ASN A 54 -18.35 5.27 -9.71
CA ASN A 54 -19.39 4.68 -8.85
C ASN A 54 -18.96 3.34 -8.25
N PHE A 55 -18.68 3.35 -6.95
CA PHE A 55 -18.32 2.18 -6.13
C PHE A 55 -19.50 1.66 -5.28
N ASP A 56 -20.70 2.20 -5.43
CA ASP A 56 -21.84 1.86 -4.55
C ASP A 56 -22.72 0.76 -5.13
N ILE A 57 -23.52 1.10 -6.15
CA ILE A 57 -24.50 0.20 -6.79
C ILE A 57 -24.07 -0.08 -8.21
N ASN A 58 -23.92 -1.35 -8.58
CA ASN A 58 -23.64 -1.76 -9.94
C ASN A 58 -24.80 -1.34 -10.87
N SER A 59 -24.48 -0.51 -11.85
CA SER A 59 -25.44 0.12 -12.77
C SER A 59 -26.08 -0.88 -13.75
N ILE A 60 -25.51 -2.08 -13.86
CA ILE A 60 -26.02 -3.17 -14.71
C ILE A 60 -26.97 -4.07 -13.91
N SER A 61 -26.59 -4.47 -12.70
CA SER A 61 -27.35 -5.44 -11.89
C SER A 61 -28.32 -4.80 -10.90
N GLY A 62 -28.14 -3.53 -10.55
CA GLY A 62 -28.88 -2.84 -9.50
C GLY A 62 -28.54 -3.30 -8.07
N LEU A 63 -27.47 -4.09 -7.90
CA LEU A 63 -27.01 -4.59 -6.61
C LEU A 63 -25.76 -3.84 -6.15
N SER A 64 -25.55 -3.77 -4.83
CA SER A 64 -24.30 -3.22 -4.31
C SER A 64 -23.10 -4.06 -4.73
N PHE A 65 -21.97 -3.40 -5.00
CA PHE A 65 -20.68 -4.07 -5.21
C PHE A 65 -20.17 -4.79 -3.96
N ASN A 66 -20.69 -4.45 -2.76
CA ASN A 66 -20.17 -4.95 -1.48
C ASN A 66 -18.67 -4.67 -1.29
N ASN A 67 -18.22 -3.50 -1.74
CA ASN A 67 -16.85 -3.02 -1.55
C ASN A 67 -16.54 -2.79 -0.06
N PRO A 68 -15.26 -2.82 0.35
CA PRO A 68 -14.88 -2.49 1.73
C PRO A 68 -15.31 -1.10 2.20
N GLU A 69 -15.39 -0.14 1.27
CA GLU A 69 -16.06 1.17 1.42
C GLU A 69 -16.71 1.55 0.08
N SER A 70 -17.80 2.32 0.12
CA SER A 70 -18.58 2.72 -1.05
C SER A 70 -18.65 4.24 -1.16
N PHE A 71 -18.57 4.74 -2.39
CA PHE A 71 -18.73 6.16 -2.73
C PHE A 71 -19.16 6.31 -4.19
N ILE A 72 -19.70 7.48 -4.54
CA ILE A 72 -20.07 7.83 -5.90
C ILE A 72 -19.77 9.31 -6.15
N SER A 73 -19.18 9.64 -7.30
CA SER A 73 -19.05 11.02 -7.76
C SER A 73 -20.23 11.40 -8.64
N ASP A 74 -20.54 12.70 -8.71
CA ASP A 74 -21.41 13.22 -9.76
C ASP A 74 -20.74 13.04 -11.14
N PRO A 75 -21.51 12.76 -12.21
CA PRO A 75 -20.98 12.79 -13.56
C PRO A 75 -20.55 14.20 -13.98
N THR A 76 -19.38 14.30 -14.59
CA THR A 76 -18.79 15.57 -15.03
C THR A 76 -18.10 15.45 -16.39
N SER A 77 -17.92 16.59 -17.05
CA SER A 77 -17.02 16.75 -18.22
C SER A 77 -15.70 17.44 -17.86
N ASP A 78 -15.46 17.71 -16.57
CA ASP A 78 -14.24 18.31 -16.07
C ASP A 78 -13.05 17.37 -16.22
N THR A 79 -11.84 17.94 -16.22
CA THR A 79 -10.58 17.20 -16.40
C THR A 79 -10.32 16.19 -15.27
N GLU A 80 -10.72 16.48 -14.03
CA GLU A 80 -10.64 15.53 -12.91
C GLU A 80 -12.07 15.11 -12.55
N ILE A 81 -12.34 13.81 -12.63
CA ILE A 81 -13.67 13.25 -12.31
C ILE A 81 -13.80 13.06 -10.81
N TYR A 82 -12.78 12.43 -10.21
CA TYR A 82 -12.75 12.12 -8.79
C TYR A 82 -11.34 11.80 -8.31
N THR A 83 -11.12 11.93 -7.00
CA THR A 83 -9.88 11.54 -6.33
C THR A 83 -10.22 10.85 -5.02
N HIS A 84 -9.57 9.72 -4.74
CA HIS A 84 -9.82 8.94 -3.52
C HIS A 84 -8.54 8.39 -2.91
N VAL A 85 -8.48 8.38 -1.58
CA VAL A 85 -7.40 7.75 -0.81
C VAL A 85 -7.90 6.43 -0.23
N PHE A 86 -7.27 5.33 -0.62
CA PHE A 86 -7.69 3.99 -0.20
C PHE A 86 -7.01 3.57 1.09
N ASN A 87 -7.76 3.47 2.19
CA ASN A 87 -7.20 3.13 3.51
C ASN A 87 -7.56 1.71 4.00
N ILE A 88 -8.46 1.02 3.31
CA ILE A 88 -8.95 -0.31 3.70
C ILE A 88 -8.47 -1.32 2.64
N PRO A 89 -7.76 -2.40 3.04
CA PRO A 89 -7.33 -3.41 2.08
C PRO A 89 -8.54 -4.22 1.58
N GLY A 90 -8.49 -4.61 0.31
CA GLY A 90 -9.56 -5.39 -0.31
C GLY A 90 -9.63 -5.19 -1.82
N ASN A 91 -10.57 -5.90 -2.44
CA ASN A 91 -10.91 -5.69 -3.84
C ASN A 91 -12.09 -4.74 -3.90
N TYR A 92 -12.01 -3.79 -4.82
CA TYR A 92 -13.06 -2.86 -5.10
C TYR A 92 -13.45 -2.93 -6.57
N GLU A 93 -14.75 -2.98 -6.83
CA GLU A 93 -15.33 -2.90 -8.17
C GLU A 93 -16.08 -1.59 -8.32
N TYR A 94 -16.03 -1.01 -9.51
CA TYR A 94 -16.74 0.23 -9.82
C TYR A 94 -17.14 0.31 -11.29
N ASP A 95 -18.09 1.18 -11.58
CA ASP A 95 -18.51 1.47 -12.94
C ASP A 95 -18.73 2.97 -13.18
N CYS A 96 -19.06 3.33 -14.41
CA CYS A 96 -19.68 4.61 -14.73
C CYS A 96 -21.20 4.44 -14.78
N SER A 97 -21.92 5.20 -13.95
CA SER A 97 -23.38 5.18 -13.86
C SER A 97 -24.09 5.92 -14.99
N VAL A 98 -23.34 6.59 -15.87
CA VAL A 98 -23.93 7.23 -17.05
C VAL A 98 -24.55 6.16 -17.94
N TYR A 99 -25.78 6.42 -18.40
CA TYR A 99 -26.60 5.44 -19.08
C TYR A 99 -25.85 4.75 -20.24
N GLY A 100 -25.78 3.42 -20.17
CA GLY A 100 -25.16 2.58 -21.20
C GLY A 100 -23.64 2.44 -21.10
N HIS A 101 -22.95 3.20 -20.25
CA HIS A 101 -21.48 3.17 -20.17
C HIS A 101 -20.98 1.87 -19.53
N ALA A 102 -21.47 1.51 -18.34
CA ALA A 102 -21.12 0.26 -17.67
C ALA A 102 -21.42 -0.97 -18.54
N SER A 103 -22.61 -1.03 -19.16
CA SER A 103 -22.99 -2.14 -20.07
C SER A 103 -22.15 -2.22 -21.34
N SER A 104 -21.47 -1.12 -21.70
CA SER A 104 -20.53 -1.06 -22.83
C SER A 104 -19.08 -1.38 -22.42
N GLY A 105 -18.85 -1.74 -21.15
CA GLY A 105 -17.54 -2.14 -20.63
C GLY A 105 -16.83 -1.08 -19.79
N MET A 106 -17.48 0.04 -19.45
CA MET A 106 -16.89 1.08 -18.60
C MET A 106 -16.96 0.68 -17.11
N THR A 107 -16.17 -0.34 -16.76
CA THR A 107 -16.03 -0.88 -15.41
C THR A 107 -14.56 -0.95 -15.03
N GLY A 108 -14.27 -0.95 -13.73
CA GLY A 108 -12.92 -1.05 -13.23
C GLY A 108 -12.81 -1.78 -11.89
N THR A 109 -11.58 -2.14 -11.56
CA THR A 109 -11.21 -2.84 -10.32
C THR A 109 -9.99 -2.20 -9.68
N ILE A 110 -10.06 -1.94 -8.37
CA ILE A 110 -8.91 -1.55 -7.55
C ILE A 110 -8.61 -2.67 -6.57
N ILE A 111 -7.37 -3.15 -6.56
CA ILE A 111 -6.87 -4.14 -5.60
C ILE A 111 -5.98 -3.40 -4.60
N VAL A 112 -6.42 -3.28 -3.35
CA VAL A 112 -5.70 -2.57 -2.29
C VAL A 112 -4.98 -3.57 -1.39
N ASN A 113 -3.66 -3.62 -1.48
CA ASN A 113 -2.82 -4.48 -0.65
C ASN A 113 -2.61 -3.88 0.74
N SER A 114 -2.65 -4.73 1.78
CA SER A 114 -2.18 -4.35 3.11
C SER A 114 -0.65 -4.22 3.14
N VAL A 115 -0.11 -3.28 3.93
CA VAL A 115 1.35 -3.15 4.13
C VAL A 115 1.98 -4.25 4.99
N ASN A 116 1.24 -5.27 5.40
CA ASN A 116 1.72 -6.20 6.42
C ASN A 116 2.71 -7.28 5.97
N GLN A 117 3.06 -7.38 4.69
CA GLN A 117 3.99 -8.44 4.27
C GLN A 117 5.48 -8.14 4.55
N ILE A 118 5.85 -6.88 4.75
CA ILE A 118 7.27 -6.52 4.98
C ILE A 118 7.62 -6.60 6.47
N PHE A 119 6.68 -6.30 7.37
CA PHE A 119 6.93 -6.32 8.81
C PHE A 119 6.85 -7.71 9.43
N GLU A 120 5.96 -8.59 8.95
CA GLU A 120 5.84 -9.94 9.49
C GLU A 120 7.05 -10.83 9.16
N TYR A 121 7.72 -10.57 8.03
CA TYR A 121 9.00 -11.21 7.68
C TYR A 121 10.15 -10.70 8.57
N VAL A 122 10.19 -9.40 8.87
CA VAL A 122 11.23 -8.80 9.72
C VAL A 122 11.01 -9.14 11.21
N SER A 123 9.77 -9.36 11.66
CA SER A 123 9.44 -9.64 13.06
C SER A 123 9.59 -11.11 13.46
N ASN A 124 9.50 -12.07 12.52
CA ASN A 124 9.66 -13.51 12.78
C ASN A 124 11.13 -13.98 12.79
N LYS A 125 12.03 -13.04 13.05
CA LYS A 125 13.46 -13.26 13.05
C LYS A 125 13.93 -13.96 14.33
N LYS A 126 14.00 -15.29 14.29
CA LYS A 126 14.53 -16.09 15.40
C LYS A 126 16.04 -16.12 15.35
N LEU A 127 16.70 -15.73 16.45
CA LEU A 127 18.15 -15.83 16.59
C LEU A 127 18.54 -17.32 16.58
N LEU A 128 19.36 -17.74 15.62
CA LEU A 128 19.89 -19.09 15.54
C LEU A 128 21.17 -19.25 16.36
N GLY A 129 22.01 -18.20 16.43
CA GLY A 129 23.26 -18.27 17.16
C GLY A 129 24.10 -17.00 17.10
N VAL A 130 25.08 -16.94 17.98
CA VAL A 130 26.06 -15.85 18.08
C VAL A 130 27.45 -16.43 17.88
N PHE A 131 28.19 -15.86 16.95
CA PHE A 131 29.49 -16.35 16.50
C PHE A 131 30.57 -15.28 16.67
N SER A 132 31.80 -15.71 16.93
CA SER A 132 32.96 -14.83 16.84
C SER A 132 33.20 -14.44 15.38
N PHE A 133 34.04 -13.43 15.15
CA PHE A 133 34.46 -13.09 13.79
C PHE A 133 35.15 -14.25 13.05
N LEU A 134 35.73 -15.19 13.79
CA LEU A 134 36.37 -16.40 13.26
C LEU A 134 35.38 -17.57 13.06
N GLY A 135 34.08 -17.36 13.31
CA GLY A 135 33.03 -18.36 13.05
C GLY A 135 32.77 -19.35 14.19
N ASN A 136 33.43 -19.22 15.34
CA ASN A 136 33.19 -20.08 16.50
C ASN A 136 31.93 -19.64 17.26
N ASN A 137 31.11 -20.60 17.71
CA ASN A 137 29.99 -20.31 18.62
C ASN A 137 30.49 -19.65 19.91
N VAL A 138 29.84 -18.57 20.33
CA VAL A 138 30.21 -17.82 21.54
C VAL A 138 28.97 -17.47 22.36
N LYS A 139 29.05 -17.74 23.66
CA LYS A 139 28.11 -17.19 24.64
C LYS A 139 28.58 -15.77 24.95
N SER A 140 28.01 -14.78 24.27
CA SER A 140 28.20 -13.31 24.44
C SER A 140 29.52 -12.88 25.10
N THR A 141 30.47 -12.40 24.30
CA THR A 141 31.75 -11.90 24.81
C THR A 141 31.82 -10.38 24.70
N LYS A 142 32.06 -9.70 25.82
CA LYS A 142 32.20 -8.24 25.93
C LYS A 142 33.33 -7.71 25.03
N ASN A 143 33.18 -6.48 24.52
CA ASN A 143 34.16 -5.75 23.71
C ASN A 143 34.71 -6.53 22.51
N LYS A 144 33.93 -7.46 21.97
CA LYS A 144 34.27 -8.23 20.77
C LYS A 144 33.22 -8.02 19.69
N ILE A 145 33.68 -8.08 18.45
CA ILE A 145 32.81 -8.16 17.28
C ILE A 145 32.14 -9.53 17.29
N LEU A 146 30.82 -9.53 17.30
CA LEU A 146 29.97 -10.71 17.27
C LEU A 146 29.10 -10.72 16.02
N ILE A 147 28.86 -11.92 15.50
CA ILE A 147 28.03 -12.18 14.34
C ILE A 147 26.76 -12.89 14.81
N TYR A 148 25.60 -12.26 14.61
CA TYR A 148 24.29 -12.81 14.95
C TYR A 148 23.65 -13.36 13.69
N ARG A 149 23.39 -14.67 13.66
CA ARG A 149 22.70 -15.33 12.54
C ARG A 149 21.27 -15.64 12.91
N TYR A 150 20.38 -15.48 11.96
CA TYR A 150 18.95 -15.65 12.15
C TYR A 150 18.37 -16.65 11.14
N ASN A 151 17.18 -17.16 11.43
CA ASN A 151 16.49 -18.20 10.65
C ASN A 151 16.11 -17.77 9.23
N ASP A 152 15.98 -16.47 9.00
CA ASP A 152 15.74 -15.84 7.69
C ASP A 152 17.02 -15.67 6.85
N GLY A 153 18.18 -16.13 7.34
CA GLY A 153 19.47 -15.97 6.67
C GLY A 153 20.14 -14.62 6.92
N THR A 154 19.49 -13.69 7.63
CA THR A 154 20.09 -12.40 7.96
C THR A 154 21.28 -12.58 8.89
N VAL A 155 22.33 -11.80 8.65
CA VAL A 155 23.55 -11.77 9.46
C VAL A 155 23.81 -10.35 9.95
N VAL A 156 23.91 -10.15 11.27
CA VAL A 156 24.18 -8.83 11.86
C VAL A 156 25.50 -8.85 12.62
N LYS A 157 26.38 -7.89 12.31
CA LYS A 157 27.64 -7.67 13.02
C LYS A 157 27.43 -6.61 14.10
N LYS A 158 27.64 -6.94 15.37
CA LYS A 158 27.53 -6.00 16.49
C LYS A 158 28.77 -6.03 17.36
N VAL A 159 29.09 -4.90 17.99
CA VAL A 159 30.01 -4.84 19.13
C VAL A 159 29.16 -4.61 20.36
N VAL A 160 29.29 -5.50 21.35
CA VAL A 160 28.67 -5.29 22.66
C VAL A 160 29.68 -4.55 23.52
N LEU A 161 29.46 -3.24 23.66
CA LEU A 161 30.22 -2.36 24.57
C LEU A 161 29.51 -2.33 25.94
N ASP A 162 30.28 -2.13 27.01
CA ASP A 162 29.73 -1.85 28.34
C ASP A 162 29.04 -0.46 28.39
#